data_AF-A0A318ZAP9-F1
#
_entry.id   AF-A0A318ZAP9-F1
#
_cell.length_a   1.000
_cell.length_b   1.000
_cell.length_c   1.000
_cell.angle_alpha   90.00
_cell.angle_beta   90.00
_cell.angle_gamma   90.00
#
_symmetry.space_group_name_H-M   'P 1'
#
loop_
_entity.id
_entity.type
_entity.pdbx_description
1 polymer ?
#
loop_
_entity_poly.entity_id
_entity_poly.type
_entity_poly.pdbx_seq_one_letter_code
_entity_poly.pdbx_strand_id
1 'polypeptide(L)'
;MMCANKGGGGVATIYVHAGAGFHSVVNEHLHLQACEKAARSGMAILRNGGTAVEAVEMAIMFLEDAEITNSGYGSNLTIDGEVECDATIVNHLGRSGAVGAVSQVKNPIQVARSILNTSSQPLSLARVPPNFLVGRGARDFAYDQGLVVLPPDALIAPSAKERWRRWQQELQAAEHKERNKLGNYIPYQACYRRPVAVNPASLANSSSPRLPPSAAPNAVVPGYSEPTDPRLTCTTVALAAPARTLSDTSALKDGRYVDGVSGASAMDVDGSSEASATQGWDEMKYDAISDTVGAIAVDSWGNIAAGSSSGGIGMKHSGRIGPAALVGIGTDVIPADPSDPEMTSVATVTSGTGEHIATTMAAHTCAMRIYYSQKKHPDGTFEEVSEEEAMSSMIGSDFMGHPGVRGSNCQAAIGIMAVKKTTHGIYLYFGHNTDSFVISSMSSEDKQPVCVMSRNNGNGSIAQGGRATHNKPASPAK
;
A
#
# COMPACT_ATOMS: atom_id res chain seq x y z
N MET A 1 -25.14 -19.31 -19.87
CA MET A 1 -26.50 -19.18 -19.30
C MET A 1 -26.57 -20.05 -18.06
N MET A 2 -26.31 -19.49 -16.89
CA MET A 2 -26.65 -20.10 -15.60
C MET A 2 -27.77 -19.24 -15.00
N CYS A 3 -28.81 -19.90 -14.53
CA CYS A 3 -30.02 -19.28 -14.00
C CYS A 3 -29.69 -18.24 -12.93
N ALA A 4 -29.98 -16.98 -13.23
CA ALA A 4 -30.06 -15.92 -12.23
C ALA A 4 -31.20 -16.28 -11.28
N ASN A 5 -30.86 -16.72 -10.07
CA ASN A 5 -31.81 -16.95 -9.01
C ASN A 5 -32.36 -15.57 -8.58
N LYS A 6 -33.47 -15.14 -9.21
CA LYS A 6 -34.21 -13.90 -8.88
C LYS A 6 -35.06 -14.09 -7.62
N GLY A 7 -34.44 -14.49 -6.51
CA GLY A 7 -35.13 -14.71 -5.23
C GLY A 7 -34.26 -14.31 -4.05
N GLY A 8 -34.42 -13.07 -3.57
CA GLY A 8 -33.79 -12.52 -2.36
C GLY A 8 -32.38 -11.95 -2.59
N GLY A 9 -32.26 -10.76 -3.19
CA GLY A 9 -30.96 -10.11 -3.38
C GLY A 9 -30.27 -9.82 -2.04
N GLY A 10 -29.03 -10.26 -1.88
CA GLY A 10 -28.23 -10.01 -0.66
C GLY A 10 -28.00 -8.51 -0.45
N VAL A 11 -27.74 -8.12 0.80
CA VAL A 11 -27.42 -6.72 1.14
C VAL A 11 -26.08 -6.37 0.51
N ALA A 12 -26.05 -5.34 -0.33
CA ALA A 12 -24.82 -4.82 -0.91
C ALA A 12 -24.22 -3.77 0.02
N THR A 13 -22.90 -3.70 0.13
CA THR A 13 -22.20 -2.74 1.00
C THR A 13 -20.98 -2.16 0.31
N ILE A 14 -20.64 -0.93 0.70
CA ILE A 14 -19.40 -0.27 0.31
C ILE A 14 -18.78 0.46 1.49
N TYR A 15 -17.47 0.36 1.59
CA TYR A 15 -16.64 0.95 2.62
C TYR A 15 -15.48 1.65 1.94
N VAL A 16 -15.19 2.87 2.37
CA VAL A 16 -14.22 3.76 1.70
C VAL A 16 -13.37 4.43 2.76
N HIS A 17 -12.07 4.62 2.50
CA HIS A 17 -11.23 5.53 3.26
C HIS A 17 -10.49 6.52 2.37
N ALA A 18 -10.24 7.72 2.91
CA ALA A 18 -9.49 8.78 2.22
C ALA A 18 -8.08 9.01 2.78
N GLY A 19 -7.62 8.19 3.74
CA GLY A 19 -6.29 8.33 4.31
C GLY A 19 -6.20 8.09 5.79
N ALA A 20 -5.10 7.48 6.23
CA ALA A 20 -4.69 7.40 7.63
C ALA A 20 -3.37 8.14 7.81
N GLY A 21 -3.42 9.22 8.59
CA GLY A 21 -2.36 10.22 8.72
C GLY A 21 -2.82 11.37 9.60
N PHE A 22 -2.46 12.60 9.23
CA PHE A 22 -2.93 13.80 9.93
C PHE A 22 -3.87 14.64 9.04
N HIS A 23 -5.13 14.70 9.45
CA HIS A 23 -6.16 15.54 8.86
C HIS A 23 -6.42 16.73 9.79
N SER A 24 -6.14 17.94 9.29
CA SER A 24 -6.41 19.18 9.99
C SER A 24 -7.91 19.31 10.26
N VAL A 25 -8.25 19.89 11.41
CA VAL A 25 -9.65 20.13 11.79
C VAL A 25 -10.34 21.08 10.79
N VAL A 26 -9.56 21.95 10.15
CA VAL A 26 -10.06 22.89 9.12
C VAL A 26 -10.53 22.15 7.88
N ASN A 27 -9.75 21.18 7.39
CA ASN A 27 -10.06 20.44 6.16
C ASN A 27 -10.89 19.17 6.40
N GLU A 28 -11.17 18.79 7.65
CA GLU A 28 -11.93 17.59 8.00
C GLU A 28 -13.23 17.45 7.19
N HIS A 29 -13.99 18.55 7.05
CA HIS A 29 -15.22 18.55 6.29
C HIS A 29 -15.03 18.21 4.80
N LEU A 30 -13.90 18.60 4.19
CA LEU A 30 -13.59 18.29 2.78
C LEU A 30 -13.29 16.80 2.60
N HIS A 31 -12.52 16.22 3.52
CA HIS A 31 -12.22 14.79 3.53
C HIS A 31 -13.47 13.94 3.74
N LEU A 32 -14.33 14.32 4.69
CA LEU A 32 -15.61 13.64 4.92
C LEU A 32 -16.54 13.72 3.71
N GLN A 33 -16.59 14.87 3.02
CA GLN A 33 -17.38 15.05 1.80
C GLN A 33 -16.85 14.21 0.63
N ALA A 34 -15.52 14.11 0.47
CA ALA A 34 -14.91 13.27 -0.56
C ALA A 34 -15.26 11.79 -0.34
N CYS A 35 -15.09 11.30 0.89
CA CYS A 35 -15.49 9.95 1.30
C CYS A 35 -16.99 9.69 1.11
N GLU A 36 -17.85 10.64 1.45
CA GLU A 36 -19.30 10.52 1.26
C GLU A 36 -19.67 10.37 -0.22
N LYS A 37 -19.11 11.23 -1.08
CA LYS A 37 -19.35 11.19 -2.53
C LYS A 37 -18.86 9.87 -3.14
N ALA A 38 -17.67 9.42 -2.74
CA ALA A 38 -17.10 8.15 -3.18
C ALA A 38 -18.01 6.96 -2.79
N ALA A 39 -18.41 6.85 -1.52
CA ALA A 39 -19.30 5.78 -1.06
C ALA A 39 -20.67 5.83 -1.78
N ARG A 40 -21.24 7.03 -1.96
CA ARG A 40 -22.51 7.21 -2.68
C ARG A 40 -22.41 6.78 -4.14
N SER A 41 -21.30 7.08 -4.82
CA SER A 41 -21.07 6.71 -6.21
C SER A 41 -20.96 5.20 -6.40
N GLY A 42 -20.16 4.52 -5.58
CA GLY A 42 -20.03 3.06 -5.65
C GLY A 42 -21.34 2.36 -5.24
N MET A 43 -22.07 2.87 -4.24
CA MET A 43 -23.39 2.33 -3.90
C MET A 43 -24.41 2.50 -5.04
N ALA A 44 -24.32 3.56 -5.84
CA ALA A 44 -25.16 3.71 -7.03
C ALA A 44 -24.90 2.60 -8.06
N ILE A 45 -23.64 2.17 -8.22
CA ILE A 45 -23.29 1.00 -9.05
C ILE A 45 -23.93 -0.27 -8.49
N LEU A 46 -23.75 -0.54 -7.19
CA LEU A 46 -24.29 -1.73 -6.53
C LEU A 46 -25.83 -1.81 -6.62
N ARG A 47 -26.53 -0.70 -6.38
CA ARG A 47 -28.00 -0.62 -6.46
C ARG A 47 -28.55 -0.88 -7.86
N ASN A 48 -27.76 -0.58 -8.89
CA ASN A 48 -28.11 -0.86 -10.28
C ASN A 48 -27.70 -2.27 -10.74
N GLY A 49 -27.26 -3.13 -9.81
CA GLY A 49 -26.85 -4.50 -10.09
C GLY A 49 -25.46 -4.59 -10.71
N GLY A 50 -24.58 -3.62 -10.44
CA GLY A 50 -23.16 -3.71 -10.77
C GLY A 50 -22.39 -4.61 -9.79
N THR A 51 -21.21 -5.04 -10.22
CA THR A 51 -20.30 -5.89 -9.45
C THR A 51 -19.56 -5.13 -8.36
N ALA A 52 -19.05 -5.85 -7.37
CA ALA A 52 -18.22 -5.27 -6.32
C ALA A 52 -16.97 -4.57 -6.89
N VAL A 53 -16.39 -5.13 -7.97
CA VAL A 53 -15.21 -4.56 -8.63
C VAL A 53 -15.54 -3.21 -9.28
N GLU A 54 -16.68 -3.09 -9.98
CA GLU A 54 -17.11 -1.82 -10.58
C GLU A 54 -17.44 -0.76 -9.52
N ALA A 55 -18.02 -1.18 -8.39
CA ALA A 55 -18.30 -0.28 -7.28
C ALA A 55 -17.03 0.27 -6.61
N VAL A 56 -16.02 -0.59 -6.41
CA VAL A 56 -14.69 -0.20 -5.89
C VAL A 56 -13.99 0.74 -6.86
N GLU A 57 -13.98 0.40 -8.15
CA GLU A 57 -13.40 1.26 -9.20
C GLU A 57 -14.03 2.65 -9.17
N MET A 58 -15.37 2.73 -9.21
CA MET A 58 -16.08 4.01 -9.20
C MET A 58 -15.79 4.83 -7.94
N ALA A 59 -15.80 4.21 -6.76
CA ALA A 59 -15.51 4.92 -5.52
C ALA A 59 -14.09 5.49 -5.49
N ILE A 60 -13.08 4.72 -5.93
CA ILE A 60 -11.69 5.17 -5.95
C ILE A 60 -11.47 6.24 -7.02
N MET A 61 -12.11 6.15 -8.19
CA MET A 61 -12.05 7.21 -9.20
C MET A 61 -12.52 8.56 -8.66
N PHE A 62 -13.59 8.58 -7.87
CA PHE A 62 -14.09 9.80 -7.22
C PHE A 62 -13.08 10.39 -6.22
N LEU A 63 -12.28 9.55 -5.57
CA LEU A 63 -11.21 10.01 -4.67
C LEU A 63 -9.99 10.50 -5.47
N GLU A 64 -9.57 9.77 -6.51
CA GLU A 64 -8.50 10.17 -7.43
C GLU A 64 -8.76 11.53 -8.11
N ASP A 65 -10.03 11.85 -8.39
CA ASP A 65 -10.42 13.13 -8.95
C ASP A 65 -10.47 14.27 -7.89
N ALA A 66 -10.44 13.94 -6.60
CA ALA A 66 -10.52 14.91 -5.51
C ALA A 66 -9.14 15.43 -5.11
N GLU A 67 -8.91 16.73 -5.32
CA GLU A 67 -7.65 17.43 -4.99
C GLU A 67 -7.20 17.27 -3.54
N ILE A 68 -8.13 17.06 -2.61
CA ILE A 68 -7.84 16.93 -1.18
C ILE A 68 -7.15 15.60 -0.83
N THR A 69 -7.20 14.60 -1.72
CA THR A 69 -6.61 13.28 -1.48
C THR A 69 -5.27 13.11 -2.17
N ASN A 70 -4.36 12.33 -1.60
CA ASN A 70 -3.08 12.00 -2.22
C ASN A 70 -3.22 10.81 -3.18
N SER A 71 -4.01 11.00 -4.22
CA SER A 71 -4.21 10.03 -5.30
C SER A 71 -4.71 10.75 -6.56
N GLY A 72 -4.37 10.24 -7.74
CA GLY A 72 -4.75 10.86 -9.01
C GLY A 72 -4.29 12.32 -9.10
N TYR A 73 -5.25 13.25 -9.25
CA TYR A 73 -5.03 14.69 -9.42
C TYR A 73 -4.43 15.39 -8.18
N GLY A 74 -4.75 14.93 -6.97
CA GLY A 74 -4.24 15.51 -5.71
C GLY A 74 -2.90 14.94 -5.24
N SER A 75 -2.29 14.06 -6.04
CA SER A 75 -1.08 13.32 -5.67
C SER A 75 0.09 14.21 -5.29
N ASN A 76 0.88 13.71 -4.34
CA ASN A 76 2.19 14.25 -4.01
C ASN A 76 3.13 14.17 -5.21
N LEU A 77 4.01 15.16 -5.32
CA LEU A 77 4.98 15.25 -6.40
C LEU A 77 6.30 14.55 -6.03
N THR A 78 6.93 13.93 -7.03
CA THR A 78 8.27 13.36 -6.92
C THR A 78 9.31 14.46 -6.70
N ILE A 79 10.57 14.08 -6.44
CA ILE A 79 11.69 15.02 -6.37
C ILE A 79 11.85 15.85 -7.65
N ASP A 80 11.43 15.32 -8.79
CA ASP A 80 11.46 15.98 -10.10
C ASP A 80 10.23 16.88 -10.34
N GLY A 81 9.27 16.90 -9.41
CA GLY A 81 8.05 17.69 -9.52
C GLY A 81 6.95 17.05 -10.39
N GLU A 82 7.04 15.74 -10.65
CA GLU A 82 6.06 15.00 -11.45
C GLU A 82 5.10 14.19 -10.58
N VAL A 83 3.93 13.83 -11.13
CA VAL A 83 2.98 12.89 -10.51
C VAL A 83 3.28 11.47 -10.95
N GLU A 84 3.46 10.58 -9.99
CA GLU A 84 3.56 9.13 -10.20
C GLU A 84 2.64 8.42 -9.22
N CYS A 85 1.73 7.59 -9.73
CA CYS A 85 0.73 6.92 -8.92
C CYS A 85 0.93 5.40 -8.87
N ASP A 86 0.42 4.82 -7.79
CA ASP A 86 0.38 3.39 -7.51
C ASP A 86 -1.07 2.99 -7.27
N ALA A 87 -1.56 1.91 -7.87
CA ALA A 87 -2.92 1.44 -7.64
C ALA A 87 -3.08 -0.07 -7.87
N THR A 88 -4.00 -0.69 -7.15
CA THR A 88 -4.31 -2.13 -7.25
C THR A 88 -5.81 -2.34 -7.08
N ILE A 89 -6.34 -3.32 -7.79
CA ILE A 89 -7.69 -3.84 -7.56
C ILE A 89 -7.68 -5.36 -7.53
N VAL A 90 -8.41 -5.96 -6.59
CA VAL A 90 -8.48 -7.40 -6.35
C VAL A 90 -9.94 -7.83 -6.30
N ASN A 91 -10.30 -8.89 -7.03
CA ASN A 91 -11.66 -9.42 -7.06
C ASN A 91 -11.89 -10.56 -6.05
N HIS A 92 -13.12 -11.05 -5.99
CA HIS A 92 -13.56 -12.13 -5.09
C HIS A 92 -12.83 -13.48 -5.28
N LEU A 93 -12.10 -13.67 -6.38
CA LEU A 93 -11.29 -14.85 -6.64
C LEU A 93 -9.82 -14.65 -6.26
N GLY A 94 -9.45 -13.51 -5.67
CA GLY A 94 -8.07 -13.13 -5.38
C GLY A 94 -7.26 -12.76 -6.63
N ARG A 95 -7.91 -12.61 -7.79
CA ARG A 95 -7.23 -12.14 -9.01
C ARG A 95 -7.08 -10.63 -8.93
N SER A 96 -5.95 -10.15 -9.42
CA SER A 96 -5.57 -8.75 -9.30
C SER A 96 -5.14 -8.13 -10.62
N GLY A 97 -5.23 -6.81 -10.66
CA GLY A 97 -4.52 -5.96 -11.60
C GLY A 97 -3.91 -4.79 -10.85
N ALA A 98 -2.69 -4.40 -11.22
CA ALA A 98 -1.96 -3.36 -10.52
C ALA A 98 -1.15 -2.47 -11.48
N VAL A 99 -0.92 -1.23 -11.06
CA VAL A 99 0.01 -0.29 -11.68
C VAL A 99 0.90 0.39 -10.64
N GLY A 100 2.12 0.71 -11.04
CA GLY A 100 3.10 1.34 -10.15
C GLY A 100 3.93 2.40 -10.86
N ALA A 101 4.24 3.48 -10.14
CA ALA A 101 4.93 4.65 -10.68
C ALA A 101 4.37 5.12 -12.03
N VAL A 102 3.05 5.02 -12.24
CA VAL A 102 2.42 5.43 -13.50
C VAL A 102 2.19 6.93 -13.49
N SER A 103 2.64 7.61 -14.54
CA SER A 103 2.43 9.04 -14.73
C SER A 103 1.44 9.30 -15.87
N GLN A 104 0.87 10.51 -15.90
CA GLN A 104 0.01 11.01 -16.98
C GLN A 104 -1.33 10.28 -17.17
N VAL A 105 -1.71 9.33 -16.32
CA VAL A 105 -3.03 8.68 -16.40
C VAL A 105 -3.97 9.36 -15.42
N LYS A 106 -5.16 9.77 -15.89
CA LYS A 106 -6.15 10.46 -15.06
C LYS A 106 -6.54 9.66 -13.81
N ASN A 107 -6.88 8.38 -14.01
CA ASN A 107 -7.39 7.50 -12.97
C ASN A 107 -6.60 6.18 -12.93
N PRO A 108 -5.52 6.09 -12.13
CA PRO A 108 -4.70 4.88 -11.99
C PRO A 108 -5.49 3.59 -11.70
N ILE A 109 -6.56 3.67 -10.90
CA ILE A 109 -7.39 2.50 -10.59
C ILE A 109 -8.06 1.90 -11.82
N GLN A 110 -8.39 2.70 -12.85
CA GLN A 110 -8.96 2.19 -14.10
C GLN A 110 -7.94 1.37 -14.89
N VAL A 111 -6.65 1.73 -14.82
CA VAL A 111 -5.60 0.93 -15.46
C VAL A 111 -5.48 -0.41 -14.75
N ALA A 112 -5.44 -0.40 -13.42
CA ALA A 112 -5.45 -1.62 -12.60
C ALA A 112 -6.67 -2.51 -12.93
N ARG A 113 -7.87 -1.92 -13.07
CA ARG A 113 -9.09 -2.61 -13.51
C ARG A 113 -8.96 -3.22 -14.90
N SER A 114 -8.40 -2.48 -15.86
CA SER A 114 -8.22 -2.95 -17.23
C SER A 114 -7.21 -4.10 -17.30
N ILE A 115 -6.15 -4.04 -16.49
CA ILE A 115 -5.18 -5.14 -16.32
C ILE A 115 -5.89 -6.37 -15.74
N LEU A 116 -6.71 -6.24 -14.71
CA LEU A 116 -7.49 -7.36 -14.14
C LEU A 116 -8.44 -8.01 -15.18
N ASN A 117 -9.08 -7.20 -16.02
CA ASN A 117 -9.93 -7.71 -17.10
C ASN A 117 -9.12 -8.46 -18.15
N THR A 118 -8.01 -7.87 -18.58
CA THR A 118 -7.13 -8.44 -19.60
C THR A 118 -6.47 -9.72 -19.08
N SER A 119 -6.11 -9.77 -17.80
CA SER A 119 -5.48 -10.93 -17.17
C SER A 119 -6.38 -12.16 -17.11
N SER A 120 -7.70 -11.95 -17.16
CA SER A 120 -8.69 -13.02 -17.22
C SER A 120 -8.94 -13.58 -18.62
N GLN A 121 -8.31 -13.00 -19.66
CA GLN A 121 -8.47 -13.43 -21.05
C GLN A 121 -7.18 -14.06 -21.57
N PRO A 122 -7.26 -15.19 -22.32
CA PRO A 122 -6.08 -15.81 -22.89
C PRO A 122 -5.53 -14.94 -24.03
N LEU A 123 -4.21 -14.80 -24.08
CA LEU A 123 -3.53 -14.16 -25.21
C LEU A 123 -3.17 -15.19 -26.29
N SER A 124 -3.03 -14.71 -27.52
CA SER A 124 -2.50 -15.50 -28.63
C SER A 124 -1.15 -16.12 -28.28
N LEU A 125 -0.88 -17.30 -28.84
CA LEU A 125 0.35 -18.07 -28.63
C LEU A 125 0.56 -18.50 -27.17
N ALA A 126 -0.52 -18.75 -26.42
CA ALA A 126 -0.48 -19.18 -25.03
C ALA A 126 0.33 -18.25 -24.11
N ARG A 127 0.40 -16.96 -24.45
CA ARG A 127 1.07 -15.97 -23.61
C ARG A 127 0.25 -15.71 -22.35
N VAL A 128 0.96 -15.49 -21.25
CA VAL A 128 0.36 -15.10 -19.97
C VAL A 128 0.17 -13.57 -19.98
N PRO A 129 -1.06 -13.06 -19.81
CA PRO A 129 -1.29 -11.63 -19.70
C PRO A 129 -0.65 -11.06 -18.41
N PRO A 130 -0.19 -9.80 -18.43
CA PRO A 130 0.38 -9.18 -17.24
C PRO A 130 -0.70 -8.97 -16.17
N ASN A 131 -0.30 -9.05 -14.90
CA ASN A 131 -1.12 -8.66 -13.75
C ASN A 131 -0.61 -7.37 -13.06
N PHE A 132 0.60 -6.91 -13.40
CA PHE A 132 1.22 -5.71 -12.85
C PHE A 132 2.07 -5.02 -13.92
N LEU A 133 1.84 -3.74 -14.17
CA LEU A 133 2.62 -2.92 -15.11
C LEU A 133 3.13 -1.65 -14.42
N VAL A 134 4.27 -1.10 -14.86
CA VAL A 134 4.86 0.07 -14.21
C VAL A 134 5.32 1.14 -15.20
N GLY A 135 5.43 2.38 -14.72
CA GLY A 135 6.03 3.50 -15.44
C GLY A 135 5.39 3.73 -16.82
N ARG A 136 6.25 4.01 -17.80
CA ARG A 136 5.81 4.24 -19.19
C ARG A 136 5.03 3.05 -19.77
N GLY A 137 5.41 1.81 -19.46
CA GLY A 137 4.71 0.63 -19.99
C GLY A 137 3.25 0.56 -19.54
N ALA A 138 2.97 0.95 -18.29
CA ALA A 138 1.60 1.06 -17.78
C ALA A 138 0.81 2.18 -18.47
N ARG A 139 1.45 3.34 -18.72
CA ARG A 139 0.82 4.46 -19.44
C ARG A 139 0.49 4.10 -20.88
N ASP A 140 1.43 3.48 -21.59
CA ASP A 140 1.24 3.08 -22.98
C ASP A 140 0.14 2.00 -23.07
N PHE A 141 0.09 1.05 -22.11
CA PHE A 141 -1.04 0.12 -21.98
C PHE A 141 -2.38 0.84 -21.73
N ALA A 142 -2.41 1.85 -20.85
CA ALA A 142 -3.62 2.61 -20.58
C ALA A 142 -4.15 3.30 -21.86
N TYR A 143 -3.25 3.87 -22.67
CA TYR A 143 -3.60 4.45 -23.97
C TYR A 143 -4.19 3.41 -24.92
N ASP A 144 -3.56 2.23 -25.02
CA ASP A 144 -4.04 1.14 -25.88
C ASP A 144 -5.42 0.60 -25.46
N GLN A 145 -5.75 0.69 -24.17
CA GLN A 145 -7.08 0.35 -23.63
C GLN A 145 -8.11 1.49 -23.77
N GLY A 146 -7.74 2.63 -24.37
CA GLY A 146 -8.62 3.77 -24.56
C GLY A 146 -8.86 4.61 -23.31
N LEU A 147 -7.99 4.51 -22.30
CA LEU A 147 -8.07 5.31 -21.08
C LEU A 147 -7.47 6.71 -21.28
N VAL A 148 -7.88 7.65 -20.43
CA VAL A 148 -7.49 9.07 -20.54
C VAL A 148 -6.04 9.27 -20.09
N VAL A 149 -5.18 9.57 -21.07
CA VAL A 149 -3.81 10.03 -20.86
C VAL A 149 -3.75 11.55 -21.03
N LEU A 150 -3.17 12.23 -20.05
CA LEU A 150 -3.12 13.68 -19.92
C LEU A 150 -1.67 14.19 -20.09
N PRO A 151 -1.48 15.47 -20.44
CA PRO A 151 -0.17 16.10 -20.35
C PRO A 151 0.40 16.05 -18.92
N PRO A 152 1.74 16.03 -18.73
CA PRO A 152 2.37 15.94 -17.40
C PRO A 152 1.84 16.94 -16.37
N ASP A 153 1.63 18.18 -16.79
CA ASP A 153 1.21 19.27 -15.89
C ASP A 153 -0.27 19.22 -15.51
N ALA A 154 -1.10 18.49 -16.27
CA ALA A 154 -2.55 18.48 -16.08
C ALA A 154 -2.98 17.72 -14.82
N LEU A 155 -2.11 16.85 -14.28
CA LEU A 155 -2.34 16.12 -13.03
C LEU A 155 -1.80 16.84 -11.80
N ILE A 156 -1.13 17.98 -11.96
CA ILE A 156 -0.51 18.69 -10.85
C ILE A 156 -1.53 19.66 -10.25
N ALA A 157 -2.15 19.27 -9.14
CA ALA A 157 -3.00 20.17 -8.38
C ALA A 157 -2.23 21.40 -7.85
N PRO A 158 -2.85 22.59 -7.81
CA PRO A 158 -2.23 23.80 -7.25
C PRO A 158 -1.74 23.63 -5.82
N SER A 159 -2.54 22.97 -4.96
CA SER A 159 -2.17 22.69 -3.58
C SER A 159 -0.97 21.74 -3.47
N ALA A 160 -0.89 20.70 -4.30
CA ALA A 160 0.24 19.78 -4.35
C ALA A 160 1.53 20.49 -4.80
N LYS A 161 1.44 21.37 -5.81
CA LYS A 161 2.58 22.16 -6.30
C LYS A 161 3.12 23.10 -5.24
N GLU A 162 2.25 23.73 -4.46
CA GLU A 162 2.63 24.62 -3.37
C GLU A 162 3.33 23.84 -2.24
N ARG A 163 2.81 22.67 -1.86
CA ARG A 163 3.46 21.78 -0.88
C ARG A 163 4.86 21.35 -1.34
N TRP A 164 4.99 20.94 -2.61
CA TRP A 164 6.26 20.56 -3.19
C TRP A 164 7.30 21.69 -3.17
N ARG A 165 6.90 22.92 -3.53
CA ARG A 165 7.81 24.09 -3.46
C ARG A 165 8.34 24.34 -2.05
N ARG A 166 7.51 24.16 -1.04
CA ARG A 166 7.92 24.32 0.37
C ARG A 166 8.93 23.25 0.75
N TRP A 167 8.66 21.99 0.46
CA TRP A 167 9.61 20.90 0.73
C TRP A 167 10.93 21.06 -0.03
N GLN A 168 10.89 21.58 -1.26
CA GLN A 168 12.09 21.88 -2.01
C GLN A 168 12.96 22.94 -1.30
N GLN A 169 12.35 24.00 -0.75
CA GLN A 169 13.05 25.02 0.03
C GLN A 169 13.62 24.45 1.33
N GLU A 170 12.84 23.65 2.05
CA GLU A 170 13.26 23.00 3.29
C GLU A 170 14.42 22.02 3.08
N LEU A 171 14.34 21.21 2.02
CA LEU A 171 15.40 20.28 1.63
C LEU A 171 16.69 21.04 1.31
N GLN A 172 16.62 22.11 0.51
CA GLN A 172 17.78 22.95 0.21
C GLN A 172 18.39 23.57 1.47
N ALA A 173 17.56 24.05 2.40
CA ALA A 173 18.03 24.61 3.66
C ALA A 173 18.69 23.54 4.56
N ALA A 174 18.14 22.33 4.60
CA ALA A 174 18.70 21.20 5.33
C ALA A 174 20.05 20.76 4.74
N GLU A 175 20.12 20.58 3.41
CA GLU A 175 21.37 20.25 2.71
C GLU A 175 22.45 21.31 2.92
N HIS A 176 22.08 22.60 2.93
CA HIS A 176 23.03 23.68 3.22
C HIS A 176 23.56 23.61 4.65
N LYS A 177 22.71 23.33 5.63
CA LYS A 177 23.12 23.11 7.04
C LYS A 177 24.04 21.90 7.17
N GLU A 178 23.71 20.79 6.51
CA GLU A 178 24.54 19.57 6.47
C GLU A 178 25.92 19.86 5.87
N ARG A 179 25.99 20.56 4.74
CA ARG A 179 27.26 20.97 4.10
C ARG A 179 28.09 21.87 5.01
N ASN A 180 27.46 22.81 5.71
CA ASN A 180 28.15 23.70 6.64
C ASN A 180 28.67 22.94 7.88
N LYS A 181 27.95 21.91 8.37
CA LYS A 181 28.41 21.02 9.44
C LYS A 181 29.58 20.14 9.02
N LEU A 182 29.60 19.67 7.77
CA LEU A 182 30.68 18.83 7.23
C LEU A 182 31.95 19.59 6.82
N GLY A 183 32.01 20.91 6.97
CA GLY A 183 33.20 21.76 6.84
C GLY A 183 34.19 21.34 5.75
N ASN A 184 34.08 21.89 4.53
CA ASN A 184 35.05 21.71 3.42
C ASN A 184 35.47 20.27 3.08
N TYR A 185 34.75 19.23 3.52
CA TYR A 185 34.87 17.91 2.92
C TYR A 185 33.95 17.86 1.70
N ILE A 186 34.52 17.74 0.49
CA ILE A 186 33.77 17.47 -0.74
C ILE A 186 33.60 15.96 -0.83
N PRO A 187 32.44 15.36 -0.51
CA PRO A 187 32.19 13.99 -0.93
C PRO A 187 31.91 14.06 -2.44
N TYR A 188 32.86 13.56 -3.20
CA TYR A 188 32.80 13.23 -4.62
C TYR A 188 31.42 13.42 -5.28
N GLN A 189 31.31 14.39 -6.20
CA GLN A 189 30.16 14.56 -7.08
C GLN A 189 29.85 13.22 -7.79
N ALA A 190 28.80 12.53 -7.35
CA ALA A 190 28.26 11.37 -8.04
C ALA A 190 27.37 11.82 -9.22
N CYS A 191 27.96 12.54 -10.18
CA CYS A 191 27.35 12.78 -11.48
C CYS A 191 27.93 11.85 -12.55
N TYR A 192 27.95 10.55 -12.30
CA TYR A 192 28.11 9.54 -13.36
C TYR A 192 27.31 8.27 -13.02
N ARG A 193 26.16 8.07 -13.67
CA ARG A 193 25.64 6.72 -13.90
C ARG A 193 26.57 6.05 -14.91
N ARG A 194 27.42 5.12 -14.45
CA ARG A 194 28.09 4.14 -15.31
C ARG A 194 27.98 2.75 -14.70
N PRO A 195 27.18 1.85 -15.27
CA PRO A 195 27.44 0.43 -15.16
C PRO A 195 28.21 -0.02 -16.41
N VAL A 196 29.52 0.24 -16.48
CA VAL A 196 30.39 -0.46 -17.44
C VAL A 196 31.83 -0.56 -16.90
N ALA A 197 32.17 -1.71 -16.33
CA ALA A 197 33.57 -2.17 -16.24
C ALA A 197 33.88 -3.08 -17.44
N VAL A 198 33.62 -2.59 -18.65
CA VAL A 198 34.09 -3.21 -19.90
C VAL A 198 34.55 -2.08 -20.81
N ASN A 199 35.86 -1.97 -21.00
CA ASN A 199 36.42 -1.00 -21.91
C ASN A 199 35.88 -1.29 -23.34
N PRO A 200 35.20 -0.36 -24.03
CA PRO A 200 34.73 -0.61 -25.40
C PRO A 200 35.87 -0.95 -26.37
N ALA A 201 37.12 -0.59 -26.04
CA ALA A 201 38.31 -0.98 -26.78
C ALA A 201 38.67 -2.48 -26.67
N SER A 202 38.17 -3.20 -25.65
CA SER A 202 38.39 -4.65 -25.54
C SER A 202 37.44 -5.48 -26.42
N LEU A 203 36.41 -4.86 -27.01
CA LEU A 203 35.53 -5.50 -28.01
C LEU A 203 35.98 -5.26 -29.45
N ALA A 204 36.91 -4.32 -29.69
CA ALA A 204 37.45 -4.01 -31.01
C ALA A 204 38.72 -4.80 -31.38
N ASN A 205 39.29 -5.58 -30.45
CA ASN A 205 40.54 -6.32 -30.63
C ASN A 205 40.38 -7.85 -30.63
N SER A 206 39.20 -8.39 -30.94
CA SER A 206 39.09 -9.80 -31.31
C SER A 206 39.38 -10.00 -32.80
N SER A 207 40.62 -9.72 -33.21
CA SER A 207 41.15 -10.29 -34.44
C SER A 207 41.30 -11.80 -34.23
N SER A 208 40.42 -12.59 -34.86
CA SER A 208 40.69 -14.02 -35.15
C SER A 208 42.07 -14.13 -35.81
N PRO A 209 42.91 -15.16 -35.56
CA PRO A 209 42.61 -16.52 -36.06
C PRO A 209 43.27 -17.70 -35.29
N ARG A 210 42.70 -18.91 -35.42
CA ARG A 210 43.36 -20.07 -36.08
C ARG A 210 42.52 -21.35 -36.00
N LEU A 211 42.48 -22.02 -37.15
CA LEU A 211 41.98 -23.38 -37.39
C LEU A 211 42.72 -24.42 -36.52
N PRO A 212 42.07 -25.52 -36.11
CA PRO A 212 42.78 -26.71 -35.65
C PRO A 212 43.16 -27.60 -36.85
N PRO A 213 44.35 -28.22 -36.87
CA PRO A 213 44.66 -29.25 -37.85
C PRO A 213 44.06 -30.61 -37.44
N SER A 214 43.48 -31.32 -38.40
CA SER A 214 43.08 -32.72 -38.26
C SER A 214 44.26 -33.68 -38.49
N ALA A 215 44.37 -34.73 -37.67
CA ALA A 215 44.64 -36.11 -38.11
C ALA A 215 44.43 -37.09 -36.93
N ALA A 216 43.64 -38.14 -37.16
CA ALA A 216 43.15 -39.18 -36.23
C ALA A 216 44.15 -40.36 -36.08
N PRO A 217 43.82 -41.60 -35.60
CA PRO A 217 42.63 -42.15 -34.90
C PRO A 217 42.95 -43.15 -33.73
N ASN A 218 41.88 -43.77 -33.17
CA ASN A 218 41.79 -44.95 -32.27
C ASN A 218 41.74 -44.61 -30.76
N ALA A 219 40.80 -45.09 -29.92
CA ALA A 219 39.99 -46.31 -29.95
C ALA A 219 38.68 -46.20 -29.13
N VAL A 220 37.61 -46.81 -29.66
CA VAL A 220 36.63 -47.74 -29.04
C VAL A 220 36.10 -47.49 -27.60
N VAL A 221 34.85 -46.98 -27.54
CA VAL A 221 33.60 -47.28 -26.74
C VAL A 221 33.60 -48.27 -25.53
N PRO A 222 32.50 -48.45 -24.73
CA PRO A 222 31.50 -47.56 -24.06
C PRO A 222 31.24 -47.93 -22.56
N GLY A 223 30.39 -47.16 -21.83
CA GLY A 223 29.59 -47.75 -20.73
C GLY A 223 28.89 -46.78 -19.76
N TYR A 224 27.53 -46.82 -19.77
CA TYR A 224 26.53 -46.74 -18.68
C TYR A 224 27.00 -46.29 -17.26
N SER A 225 26.29 -45.52 -16.42
CA SER A 225 24.86 -45.41 -16.08
C SER A 225 24.67 -44.32 -14.98
N GLU A 226 23.54 -43.63 -14.96
CA GLU A 226 22.96 -42.97 -13.76
C GLU A 226 22.26 -44.03 -12.86
N PRO A 227 21.69 -43.72 -11.66
CA PRO A 227 21.84 -42.56 -10.75
C PRO A 227 22.01 -43.01 -9.26
N THR A 228 22.29 -42.10 -8.32
CA THR A 228 21.76 -42.17 -6.92
C THR A 228 22.12 -40.93 -6.09
N ASP A 229 21.10 -40.26 -5.57
CA ASP A 229 21.12 -39.44 -4.35
C ASP A 229 21.18 -40.38 -3.12
N PRO A 230 21.95 -40.04 -2.07
CA PRO A 230 21.30 -39.94 -0.78
C PRO A 230 21.78 -38.75 0.08
N ARG A 231 20.80 -38.11 0.71
CA ARG A 231 20.94 -37.14 1.80
C ARG A 231 21.64 -37.72 3.04
N LEU A 232 22.29 -36.78 3.75
CA LEU A 232 22.65 -36.75 5.18
C LEU A 232 23.90 -37.53 5.64
N THR A 233 24.91 -36.81 6.13
CA THR A 233 25.24 -36.73 7.58
C THR A 233 26.42 -35.78 7.89
N CYS A 234 26.25 -35.01 8.98
CA CYS A 234 27.25 -34.50 9.95
C CYS A 234 28.40 -33.58 9.46
N THR A 235 28.83 -32.51 10.13
CA THR A 235 28.94 -32.25 11.57
C THR A 235 29.20 -30.76 11.83
N THR A 236 28.80 -30.33 13.02
CA THR A 236 28.96 -29.05 13.73
C THR A 236 30.35 -28.40 13.76
N VAL A 237 30.40 -27.06 13.77
CA VAL A 237 31.32 -26.29 14.63
C VAL A 237 30.58 -25.08 15.20
N ALA A 238 30.51 -25.01 16.53
CA ALA A 238 29.97 -23.91 17.32
C ALA A 238 31.00 -22.78 17.46
N LEU A 239 30.55 -21.53 17.42
CA LEU A 239 31.31 -20.38 17.93
C LEU A 239 30.40 -19.53 18.83
N ALA A 240 30.83 -19.40 20.07
CA ALA A 240 30.15 -18.76 21.18
C ALA A 240 30.15 -17.22 21.07
N ALA A 241 29.06 -16.59 21.49
CA ALA A 241 28.93 -15.14 21.67
C ALA A 241 29.09 -14.78 23.16
N PRO A 242 29.74 -13.65 23.51
CA PRO A 242 29.74 -13.17 24.88
C PRO A 242 28.51 -12.31 25.16
N ALA A 243 27.89 -12.58 26.31
CA ALA A 243 26.82 -11.81 26.91
C ALA A 243 27.27 -10.40 27.32
N ARG A 244 26.39 -9.41 27.14
CA ARG A 244 26.35 -8.20 27.96
C ARG A 244 24.91 -7.84 28.29
N THR A 245 24.61 -7.96 29.57
CA THR A 245 23.47 -7.41 30.29
C THR A 245 23.49 -5.88 30.25
N LEU A 246 22.40 -5.25 29.85
CA LEU A 246 22.08 -3.87 30.21
C LEU A 246 20.57 -3.74 30.48
N SER A 247 20.32 -3.06 31.59
CA SER A 247 19.07 -2.88 32.34
C SER A 247 18.02 -2.02 31.66
N ASP A 248 16.77 -2.29 32.04
CA ASP A 248 15.55 -1.52 31.78
C ASP A 248 15.70 0.00 31.89
N THR A 249 15.07 0.71 30.95
CA THR A 249 14.10 1.80 31.17
C THR A 249 13.73 2.39 29.81
N SER A 250 12.56 2.03 29.27
CA SER A 250 12.02 2.66 28.05
C SER A 250 11.04 3.77 28.41
N ALA A 251 11.52 5.00 28.36
CA ALA A 251 10.67 6.18 28.29
C ALA A 251 10.24 6.38 26.83
N LEU A 252 8.98 6.04 26.52
CA LEU A 252 8.34 6.38 25.26
C LEU A 252 8.23 7.91 25.19
N LYS A 253 8.89 8.52 24.19
CA LYS A 253 8.71 9.95 23.89
C LYS A 253 7.48 10.13 23.00
N ASP A 254 6.58 11.01 23.42
CA ASP A 254 5.47 11.52 22.63
C ASP A 254 5.97 12.09 21.30
N GLY A 255 5.61 11.44 20.21
CA GLY A 255 5.89 11.90 18.84
C GLY A 255 4.57 12.11 18.11
N ARG A 256 4.18 13.37 17.93
CA ARG A 256 3.17 13.78 16.94
C ARG A 256 3.68 13.40 15.55
N TYR A 257 2.78 13.00 14.64
CA TYR A 257 3.13 12.64 13.28
C TYR A 257 3.67 13.86 12.53
N VAL A 258 4.96 13.85 12.22
CA VAL A 258 5.61 14.87 11.39
C VAL A 258 6.46 14.13 10.38
N ASP A 259 6.33 14.53 9.12
CA ASP A 259 7.03 13.88 8.02
C ASP A 259 8.54 13.86 8.27
N GLY A 260 9.08 12.67 8.52
CA GLY A 260 10.50 12.33 8.34
C GLY A 260 11.59 13.08 9.10
N VAL A 261 11.33 13.95 10.10
CA VAL A 261 12.41 14.66 10.82
C VAL A 261 12.26 14.57 12.34
N SER A 262 13.02 13.67 12.95
CA SER A 262 13.36 13.79 14.37
C SER A 262 14.45 14.85 14.54
N GLY A 263 14.10 15.98 15.15
CA GLY A 263 15.08 16.93 15.66
C GLY A 263 15.88 16.27 16.78
N ALA A 264 17.16 15.99 16.55
CA ALA A 264 18.08 15.54 17.59
C ALA A 264 18.27 16.66 18.63
N SER A 265 17.76 16.47 19.85
CA SER A 265 18.13 17.31 20.99
C SER A 265 19.58 17.02 21.38
N ALA A 266 20.49 17.95 21.08
CA ALA A 266 21.84 17.98 21.63
C ALA A 266 21.81 18.62 23.02
N MET A 267 22.65 18.08 23.91
CA MET A 267 22.81 18.47 25.31
C MET A 267 23.23 19.93 25.51
N ASP A 268 22.78 20.50 26.62
CA ASP A 268 23.02 21.87 27.09
C ASP A 268 24.52 22.21 27.21
N VAL A 269 24.91 23.35 26.65
CA VAL A 269 26.07 24.13 27.09
C VAL A 269 25.68 25.61 27.12
N ASP A 270 25.92 26.19 28.28
CA ASP A 270 25.60 27.55 28.75
C ASP A 270 26.22 28.66 27.87
N GLY A 271 25.50 29.76 27.65
CA GLY A 271 26.02 30.92 26.91
C GLY A 271 24.95 31.91 26.42
N SER A 272 24.74 32.97 27.21
CA SER A 272 23.91 34.13 26.91
C SER A 272 24.29 34.86 25.61
N SER A 273 23.35 35.10 24.69
CA SER A 273 23.07 36.41 24.06
C SER A 273 22.04 36.32 22.91
N GLU A 274 21.12 37.29 22.95
CA GLU A 274 20.29 37.87 21.88
C GLU A 274 19.34 36.95 21.07
N ALA A 275 18.06 37.06 21.45
CA ALA A 275 16.91 36.46 20.79
C ALA A 275 16.70 37.04 19.38
N SER A 276 17.10 36.29 18.36
CA SER A 276 16.53 36.39 17.01
C SER A 276 15.29 35.51 16.95
N ALA A 277 14.10 36.12 17.00
CA ALA A 277 12.82 35.45 16.84
C ALA A 277 12.70 34.81 15.44
N THR A 278 13.07 33.54 15.32
CA THR A 278 12.63 32.70 14.20
C THR A 278 11.15 32.41 14.41
N GLN A 279 10.30 32.97 13.55
CA GLN A 279 8.87 32.65 13.48
C GLN A 279 8.70 31.13 13.33
N GLY A 280 8.31 30.46 14.41
CA GLY A 280 7.82 29.08 14.37
C GLY A 280 6.46 29.06 13.68
N TRP A 281 6.34 28.22 12.66
CA TRP A 281 5.13 28.10 11.85
C TRP A 281 4.04 27.32 12.59
N ASP A 282 2.80 27.69 12.33
CA ASP A 282 1.62 27.08 12.94
C ASP A 282 1.27 25.76 12.21
N GLU A 283 1.99 24.69 12.53
CA GLU A 283 1.87 23.33 11.94
C GLU A 283 0.42 22.78 11.95
N MET A 284 -0.47 23.32 12.79
CA MET A 284 -1.87 22.89 12.91
C MET A 284 -2.77 23.24 11.72
N LYS A 285 -2.30 24.01 10.73
CA LYS A 285 -3.14 24.51 9.61
C LYS A 285 -3.10 23.68 8.34
N TYR A 286 -2.17 22.75 8.19
CA TYR A 286 -1.98 21.99 6.95
C TYR A 286 -2.05 20.49 7.19
N ASP A 287 -2.64 19.75 6.26
CA ASP A 287 -2.69 18.28 6.32
C ASP A 287 -1.30 17.70 6.04
N ALA A 288 -0.89 16.68 6.80
CA ALA A 288 0.32 15.90 6.50
C ALA A 288 -0.09 14.74 5.59
N ILE A 289 -0.22 15.03 4.30
CA ILE A 289 -0.83 14.12 3.33
C ILE A 289 0.19 13.06 2.89
N SER A 290 0.29 11.97 3.65
CA SER A 290 0.96 10.72 3.25
C SER A 290 -0.03 9.62 2.83
N ASP A 291 -1.27 10.03 2.60
CA ASP A 291 -2.43 9.15 2.63
C ASP A 291 -2.59 8.30 1.37
N THR A 292 -3.13 7.10 1.56
CA THR A 292 -3.63 6.22 0.51
C THR A 292 -5.16 6.26 0.57
N VAL A 293 -5.81 6.22 -0.60
CA VAL A 293 -7.26 6.04 -0.68
C VAL A 293 -7.58 4.59 -0.99
N GLY A 294 -8.72 4.10 -0.51
CA GLY A 294 -9.10 2.70 -0.74
C GLY A 294 -10.58 2.44 -0.52
N ALA A 295 -11.06 1.36 -1.15
CA ALA A 295 -12.44 0.94 -1.05
C ALA A 295 -12.56 -0.59 -1.00
N ILE A 296 -13.58 -1.06 -0.29
CA ILE A 296 -14.00 -2.45 -0.23
C ILE A 296 -15.51 -2.49 -0.49
N ALA A 297 -15.96 -3.37 -1.37
CA ALA A 297 -17.39 -3.56 -1.64
C ALA A 297 -17.80 -5.03 -1.60
N VAL A 298 -19.05 -5.26 -1.22
CA VAL A 298 -19.74 -6.56 -1.37
C VAL A 298 -20.97 -6.32 -2.22
N ASP A 299 -21.10 -7.05 -3.33
CA ASP A 299 -22.24 -6.93 -4.22
C ASP A 299 -23.44 -7.80 -3.82
N SER A 300 -24.56 -7.63 -4.53
CA SER A 300 -25.80 -8.37 -4.24
C SER A 300 -25.68 -9.88 -4.45
N TRP A 301 -24.62 -10.36 -5.10
CA TRP A 301 -24.30 -11.77 -5.26
C TRP A 301 -23.39 -12.31 -4.15
N GLY A 302 -22.97 -11.44 -3.22
CA GLY A 302 -22.09 -11.78 -2.11
C GLY A 302 -20.61 -11.86 -2.49
N ASN A 303 -20.23 -11.33 -3.66
CA ASN A 303 -18.82 -11.25 -4.06
C ASN A 303 -18.18 -10.03 -3.40
N ILE A 304 -16.99 -10.21 -2.83
CA ILE A 304 -16.19 -9.14 -2.25
C ILE A 304 -15.12 -8.65 -3.23
N ALA A 305 -14.83 -7.36 -3.24
CA ALA A 305 -13.70 -6.79 -3.97
C ALA A 305 -13.07 -5.66 -3.17
N ALA A 306 -11.79 -5.39 -3.42
CA ALA A 306 -11.07 -4.30 -2.79
C ALA A 306 -10.08 -3.63 -3.76
N GLY A 307 -9.76 -2.38 -3.47
CA GLY A 307 -8.77 -1.64 -4.23
C GLY A 307 -8.18 -0.49 -3.43
N SER A 308 -7.00 -0.05 -3.83
CA SER A 308 -6.33 1.13 -3.29
C SER A 308 -5.62 1.91 -4.38
N SER A 309 -5.41 3.21 -4.13
CA SER A 309 -4.67 4.11 -5.01
C SER A 309 -3.93 5.17 -4.18
N SER A 310 -2.72 5.55 -4.60
CA SER A 310 -1.89 6.55 -3.91
C SER A 310 -0.91 7.25 -4.84
N GLY A 311 -0.64 8.53 -4.58
CA GLY A 311 0.49 9.28 -5.16
C GLY A 311 1.82 8.98 -4.48
N GLY A 312 1.81 8.27 -3.34
CA GLY A 312 2.99 7.98 -2.54
C GLY A 312 3.45 9.14 -1.66
N ILE A 313 4.63 9.01 -1.07
CA ILE A 313 5.22 10.07 -0.23
C ILE A 313 5.71 11.23 -1.11
N GLY A 314 5.62 12.46 -0.60
CA GLY A 314 6.16 13.61 -1.33
C GLY A 314 7.68 13.57 -1.44
N MET A 315 8.21 14.25 -2.45
CA MET A 315 9.65 14.27 -2.76
C MET A 315 10.27 12.88 -2.93
N LYS A 316 9.44 11.85 -3.19
CA LYS A 316 9.95 10.51 -3.48
C LYS A 316 10.85 10.55 -4.70
N HIS A 317 11.84 9.68 -4.71
CA HIS A 317 12.60 9.44 -5.93
C HIS A 317 11.65 8.89 -7.02
N SER A 318 11.74 9.42 -8.23
CA SER A 318 10.93 8.95 -9.37
C SER A 318 11.17 7.45 -9.62
N GLY A 319 10.09 6.70 -9.80
CA GLY A 319 10.09 5.24 -9.85
C GLY A 319 9.91 4.53 -8.50
N ARG A 320 9.76 5.25 -7.38
CA ARG A 320 9.44 4.64 -6.07
C ARG A 320 8.00 4.13 -6.07
N ILE A 321 7.85 2.83 -5.84
CA ILE A 321 6.56 2.12 -5.76
C ILE A 321 6.22 1.89 -4.29
N GLY A 322 5.02 2.26 -3.89
CA GLY A 322 4.46 2.05 -2.55
C GLY A 322 3.47 0.88 -2.46
N PRO A 323 2.89 0.67 -1.26
CA PRO A 323 1.94 -0.42 -0.98
C PRO A 323 0.75 -0.52 -1.94
N ALA A 324 0.23 0.62 -2.42
CA ALA A 324 -0.97 0.65 -3.23
C ALA A 324 -0.84 -0.09 -4.57
N ALA A 325 0.39 -0.33 -5.06
CA ALA A 325 0.66 -1.14 -6.25
C ALA A 325 0.89 -2.63 -5.94
N LEU A 326 1.00 -3.00 -4.66
CA LEU A 326 1.47 -4.30 -4.21
C LEU A 326 0.34 -5.11 -3.57
N VAL A 327 -0.10 -6.15 -4.29
CA VAL A 327 -1.11 -7.11 -3.82
C VAL A 327 -0.61 -7.84 -2.58
N GLY A 328 -1.49 -8.00 -1.57
CA GLY A 328 -1.15 -8.57 -0.27
C GLY A 328 -0.44 -7.59 0.69
N ILE A 329 -0.05 -6.41 0.20
CA ILE A 329 0.64 -5.38 0.99
C ILE A 329 -0.28 -4.17 1.22
N GLY A 330 -0.73 -3.53 0.14
CA GLY A 330 -1.68 -2.41 0.19
C GLY A 330 -3.15 -2.83 0.12
N THR A 331 -3.42 -3.94 -0.57
CA THR A 331 -4.76 -4.48 -0.77
C THR A 331 -4.71 -6.00 -0.81
N ASP A 332 -5.58 -6.67 -0.07
CA ASP A 332 -5.72 -8.12 -0.12
C ASP A 332 -7.19 -8.55 -0.13
N VAL A 333 -7.46 -9.70 -0.75
CA VAL A 333 -8.76 -10.37 -0.71
C VAL A 333 -8.52 -11.87 -0.54
N ILE A 334 -8.96 -12.41 0.59
CA ILE A 334 -9.08 -13.85 0.82
C ILE A 334 -10.41 -14.30 0.21
N PRO A 335 -10.38 -15.14 -0.85
CA PRO A 335 -11.59 -15.67 -1.50
C PRO A 335 -12.39 -16.56 -0.56
N ALA A 336 -13.68 -16.68 -0.81
CA ALA A 336 -14.49 -17.71 -0.15
C ALA A 336 -14.12 -19.09 -0.69
N ASP A 337 -13.81 -20.01 0.21
CA ASP A 337 -13.63 -21.43 -0.13
C ASP A 337 -15.01 -22.07 -0.38
N PRO A 338 -15.27 -22.70 -1.53
CA PRO A 338 -16.53 -23.41 -1.79
C PRO A 338 -16.85 -24.54 -0.80
N SER A 339 -15.85 -25.04 -0.08
CA SER A 339 -15.99 -26.05 0.96
C SER A 339 -16.24 -25.48 2.36
N ASP A 340 -16.08 -24.17 2.56
CA ASP A 340 -16.40 -23.49 3.82
C ASP A 340 -17.92 -23.27 3.95
N PRO A 341 -18.60 -23.88 4.95
CA PRO A 341 -20.03 -23.66 5.19
C PRO A 341 -20.40 -22.20 5.45
N GLU A 342 -19.47 -21.41 6.01
CA GLU A 342 -19.70 -19.99 6.30
C GLU A 342 -19.43 -19.09 5.10
N MET A 343 -18.86 -19.63 4.01
CA MET A 343 -18.45 -18.90 2.81
C MET A 343 -17.71 -17.60 3.18
N THR A 344 -16.78 -17.72 4.13
CA THR A 344 -16.03 -16.62 4.71
C THR A 344 -15.10 -16.05 3.67
N SER A 345 -15.13 -14.73 3.54
CA SER A 345 -14.18 -13.99 2.72
C SER A 345 -13.79 -12.72 3.47
N VAL A 346 -12.55 -12.30 3.29
CA VAL A 346 -12.02 -11.11 3.96
C VAL A 346 -11.31 -10.25 2.94
N ALA A 347 -11.54 -8.95 2.99
CA ALA A 347 -10.76 -8.00 2.21
C ALA A 347 -10.17 -6.93 3.13
N THR A 348 -8.98 -6.45 2.78
CA THR A 348 -8.25 -5.44 3.55
C THR A 348 -7.60 -4.42 2.64
N VAL A 349 -7.57 -3.17 3.10
CA VAL A 349 -6.83 -2.06 2.48
C VAL A 349 -6.07 -1.29 3.55
N THR A 350 -4.90 -0.74 3.20
CA THR A 350 -4.01 -0.06 4.16
C THR A 350 -3.61 1.34 3.70
N SER A 351 -3.28 2.20 4.68
CA SER A 351 -2.71 3.54 4.50
C SER A 351 -1.65 3.80 5.57
N GLY A 352 -0.66 4.65 5.31
CA GLY A 352 0.39 5.01 6.26
C GLY A 352 1.80 4.86 5.68
N THR A 353 2.77 4.53 6.53
CA THR A 353 4.19 4.44 6.16
C THR A 353 4.44 3.25 5.25
N GLY A 354 4.62 3.53 3.96
CA GLY A 354 4.63 2.50 2.93
C GLY A 354 5.71 1.43 3.09
N GLU A 355 6.91 1.82 3.49
CA GLU A 355 8.06 0.94 3.70
C GLU A 355 7.80 -0.09 4.81
N HIS A 356 7.11 0.32 5.89
CA HIS A 356 6.74 -0.59 6.97
C HIS A 356 5.59 -1.48 6.59
N ILE A 357 4.56 -0.94 5.93
CA ILE A 357 3.42 -1.70 5.42
C ILE A 357 3.90 -2.83 4.49
N ALA A 358 4.87 -2.55 3.62
CA ALA A 358 5.52 -3.54 2.77
C ALA A 358 6.31 -4.57 3.57
N THR A 359 7.13 -4.11 4.53
CA THR A 359 7.95 -4.98 5.37
C THR A 359 7.12 -6.01 6.13
N THR A 360 5.91 -5.64 6.58
CA THR A 360 5.05 -6.50 7.40
C THR A 360 3.97 -7.23 6.60
N MET A 361 3.92 -7.05 5.28
CA MET A 361 2.84 -7.54 4.41
C MET A 361 1.46 -7.21 5.01
N ALA A 362 1.25 -5.94 5.39
CA ALA A 362 0.23 -5.59 6.38
C ALA A 362 -1.20 -5.98 5.95
N ALA A 363 -1.58 -5.76 4.69
CA ALA A 363 -2.93 -6.11 4.22
C ALA A 363 -3.20 -7.62 4.36
N HIS A 364 -2.30 -8.47 3.88
CA HIS A 364 -2.45 -9.92 3.96
C HIS A 364 -2.41 -10.44 5.40
N THR A 365 -1.46 -9.93 6.21
CA THR A 365 -1.36 -10.31 7.63
C THR A 365 -2.66 -9.96 8.35
N CYS A 366 -3.21 -8.75 8.16
CA CYS A 366 -4.49 -8.37 8.75
C CYS A 366 -5.65 -9.24 8.23
N ALA A 367 -5.72 -9.50 6.93
CA ALA A 367 -6.76 -10.33 6.34
C ALA A 367 -6.80 -11.71 7.00
N MET A 368 -5.63 -12.32 7.21
CA MET A 368 -5.49 -13.62 7.88
C MET A 368 -5.88 -13.57 9.37
N ARG A 369 -5.54 -12.49 10.09
CA ARG A 369 -5.92 -12.32 11.51
C ARG A 369 -7.44 -12.21 11.68
N ILE A 370 -8.10 -11.47 10.78
CA ILE A 370 -9.56 -11.29 10.78
C ILE A 370 -10.29 -12.54 10.25
N TYR A 371 -9.74 -13.22 9.25
CA TYR A 371 -10.33 -14.44 8.70
C TYR A 371 -10.42 -15.55 9.76
N TYR A 372 -9.30 -15.82 10.43
CA TYR A 372 -9.22 -16.86 11.46
C TYR A 372 -9.57 -16.38 12.87
N SER A 373 -9.93 -15.10 13.03
CA SER A 373 -10.23 -14.49 14.32
C SER A 373 -9.15 -14.81 15.34
N GLN A 374 -7.89 -14.49 15.01
CA GLN A 374 -6.73 -14.93 15.79
C GLN A 374 -5.74 -13.79 16.06
N LYS A 375 -5.07 -13.84 17.21
CA LYS A 375 -3.90 -13.02 17.54
C LYS A 375 -2.63 -13.86 17.61
N LYS A 376 -1.49 -13.24 17.32
CA LYS A 376 -0.17 -13.88 17.37
C LYS A 376 0.52 -13.60 18.70
N HIS A 377 1.00 -14.62 19.37
CA HIS A 377 1.83 -14.49 20.57
C HIS A 377 3.32 -14.29 20.24
N PRO A 378 4.12 -13.76 21.18
CA PRO A 378 5.57 -13.59 21.00
C PRO A 378 6.33 -14.90 20.71
N ASP A 379 5.81 -16.04 21.15
CA ASP A 379 6.37 -17.37 20.89
C ASP A 379 6.00 -17.92 19.49
N GLY A 380 5.20 -17.20 18.72
CA GLY A 380 4.75 -17.56 17.38
C GLY A 380 3.47 -18.40 17.34
N THR A 381 2.86 -18.71 18.48
CA THR A 381 1.57 -19.41 18.54
C THR A 381 0.40 -18.46 18.26
N PHE A 382 -0.77 -19.03 17.97
CA PHE A 382 -2.00 -18.30 17.72
C PHE A 382 -3.07 -18.63 18.76
N GLU A 383 -3.79 -17.60 19.20
CA GLU A 383 -4.95 -17.71 20.07
C GLU A 383 -6.18 -17.15 19.34
N GLU A 384 -7.29 -17.88 19.41
CA GLU A 384 -8.58 -17.45 18.89
C GLU A 384 -9.16 -16.33 19.77
N VAL A 385 -9.52 -15.22 19.15
CA VAL A 385 -9.97 -13.97 19.79
C VAL A 385 -11.04 -13.29 18.95
N SER A 386 -11.66 -12.24 19.48
CA SER A 386 -12.55 -11.38 18.68
C SER A 386 -11.81 -10.68 17.53
N GLU A 387 -12.50 -10.31 16.46
CA GLU A 387 -11.92 -9.56 15.35
C GLU A 387 -11.38 -8.18 15.78
N GLU A 388 -11.99 -7.56 16.79
CA GLU A 388 -11.50 -6.30 17.38
C GLU A 388 -10.14 -6.50 18.06
N GLU A 389 -9.99 -7.57 18.84
CA GLU A 389 -8.72 -7.92 19.47
C GLU A 389 -7.68 -8.36 18.43
N ALA A 390 -8.09 -9.09 17.38
CA ALA A 390 -7.24 -9.45 16.26
C ALA A 390 -6.71 -8.21 15.52
N MET A 391 -7.55 -7.20 15.29
CA MET A 391 -7.15 -5.92 14.68
C MET A 391 -6.16 -5.17 15.57
N SER A 392 -6.46 -5.03 16.87
CA SER A 392 -5.57 -4.36 17.82
C SER A 392 -4.22 -5.09 17.94
N SER A 393 -4.22 -6.42 17.98
CA SER A 393 -2.99 -7.23 18.03
C SER A 393 -2.22 -7.18 16.71
N MET A 394 -2.88 -7.08 15.56
CA MET A 394 -2.20 -6.91 14.29
C MET A 394 -1.37 -5.62 14.33
N ILE A 395 -1.98 -4.50 14.72
CA ILE A 395 -1.28 -3.20 14.73
C ILE A 395 -0.20 -3.19 15.82
N GLY A 396 -0.51 -3.65 17.03
CA GLY A 396 0.43 -3.62 18.16
C GLY A 396 1.58 -4.62 18.05
N SER A 397 1.28 -5.88 17.72
CA SER A 397 2.26 -6.97 17.73
C SER A 397 2.84 -7.26 16.34
N ASP A 398 1.99 -7.47 15.33
CA ASP A 398 2.47 -7.85 13.99
C ASP A 398 3.11 -6.67 13.24
N PHE A 399 2.64 -5.43 13.44
CA PHE A 399 3.18 -4.23 12.81
C PHE A 399 4.19 -3.48 13.70
N MET A 400 3.76 -2.89 14.81
CA MET A 400 4.63 -2.08 15.68
C MET A 400 5.71 -2.91 16.36
N GLY A 401 5.40 -4.16 16.72
CA GLY A 401 6.34 -5.11 17.30
C GLY A 401 7.31 -5.73 16.29
N HIS A 402 7.13 -5.49 14.98
CA HIS A 402 7.98 -6.09 13.96
C HIS A 402 9.42 -5.57 14.07
N PRO A 403 10.45 -6.44 14.02
CA PRO A 403 11.85 -6.02 14.17
C PRO A 403 12.28 -4.96 13.15
N GLY A 404 11.81 -5.08 11.90
CA GLY A 404 12.07 -4.11 10.83
C GLY A 404 11.33 -2.78 10.97
N VAL A 405 10.32 -2.70 11.84
CA VAL A 405 9.55 -1.48 12.12
C VAL A 405 10.10 -0.80 13.37
N ARG A 406 10.21 -1.53 14.48
CA ARG A 406 10.71 -1.01 15.78
C ARG A 406 12.13 -0.44 15.71
N GLY A 407 12.99 -1.03 14.87
CA GLY A 407 14.37 -0.59 14.68
C GLY A 407 14.58 0.42 13.55
N SER A 408 13.50 0.93 12.94
CA SER A 408 13.56 1.79 11.76
C SER A 408 13.77 3.27 12.13
N ASN A 409 14.42 4.01 11.22
CA ASN A 409 14.56 5.47 11.32
C ASN A 409 13.31 6.22 10.87
N CYS A 410 12.35 5.52 10.25
CA CYS A 410 11.08 6.11 9.81
C CYS A 410 10.02 5.95 10.91
N GLN A 411 9.10 6.90 11.01
CA GLN A 411 7.97 6.77 11.94
C GLN A 411 7.01 5.66 11.46
N ALA A 412 6.63 4.79 12.39
CA ALA A 412 5.72 3.68 12.13
C ALA A 412 4.26 4.12 12.26
N ALA A 413 3.61 4.30 11.11
CA ALA A 413 2.21 4.72 11.02
C ALA A 413 1.43 3.80 10.09
N ILE A 414 0.25 3.37 10.53
CA ILE A 414 -0.64 2.51 9.77
C ILE A 414 -2.10 2.78 10.13
N GLY A 415 -2.96 2.76 9.11
CA GLY A 415 -4.40 2.55 9.22
C GLY A 415 -4.82 1.40 8.33
N ILE A 416 -5.74 0.59 8.83
CA ILE A 416 -6.25 -0.61 8.16
C ILE A 416 -7.76 -0.58 8.18
N MET A 417 -8.37 -0.82 7.02
CA MET A 417 -9.80 -1.09 6.89
C MET A 417 -9.98 -2.52 6.38
N ALA A 418 -10.72 -3.33 7.12
CA ALA A 418 -10.97 -4.74 6.85
C ALA A 418 -12.47 -5.01 6.81
N VAL A 419 -12.90 -5.90 5.92
CA VAL A 419 -14.29 -6.36 5.82
C VAL A 419 -14.30 -7.87 5.82
N LYS A 420 -14.99 -8.46 6.79
CA LYS A 420 -15.29 -9.90 6.86
C LYS A 420 -16.71 -10.13 6.39
N LYS A 421 -16.89 -10.94 5.35
CA LYS A 421 -18.20 -11.37 4.85
C LYS A 421 -18.36 -12.86 5.11
N THR A 422 -19.48 -13.23 5.73
CA THR A 422 -19.90 -14.62 5.96
C THR A 422 -21.34 -14.80 5.49
N THR A 423 -21.91 -16.00 5.66
CA THR A 423 -23.34 -16.24 5.48
C THR A 423 -24.21 -15.46 6.48
N HIS A 424 -23.69 -15.14 7.67
CA HIS A 424 -24.39 -14.43 8.73
C HIS A 424 -24.49 -12.92 8.51
N GLY A 425 -23.49 -12.32 7.85
CA GLY A 425 -23.47 -10.89 7.61
C GLY A 425 -22.15 -10.38 7.06
N ILE A 426 -22.06 -9.05 7.01
CA ILE A 426 -20.90 -8.30 6.54
C ILE A 426 -20.45 -7.37 7.66
N TYR A 427 -19.19 -7.48 8.05
CA TYR A 427 -18.63 -6.83 9.23
C TYR A 427 -17.44 -5.97 8.81
N LEU A 428 -17.57 -4.65 8.98
CA LEU A 428 -16.49 -3.69 8.84
C LEU A 428 -15.71 -3.61 10.15
N TYR A 429 -14.39 -3.65 10.04
CA TYR A 429 -13.45 -3.33 11.12
C TYR A 429 -12.43 -2.33 10.59
N PHE A 430 -12.02 -1.39 11.42
CA PHE A 430 -10.88 -0.54 11.14
C PHE A 430 -10.06 -0.31 12.40
N GLY A 431 -8.76 -0.10 12.20
CA GLY A 431 -7.83 0.25 13.27
C GLY A 431 -6.70 1.12 12.72
N HIS A 432 -6.20 2.05 13.51
CA HIS A 432 -5.06 2.88 13.15
C HIS A 432 -4.28 3.38 14.38
N ASN A 433 -2.99 3.61 14.20
CA ASN A 433 -2.13 4.30 15.18
C ASN A 433 -1.76 5.73 14.74
N THR A 434 -2.26 6.19 13.60
CA THR A 434 -2.12 7.56 13.09
C THR A 434 -2.97 8.54 13.89
N ASP A 435 -2.72 9.84 13.75
CA ASP A 435 -3.52 10.90 14.40
C ASP A 435 -5.00 10.86 14.01
N SER A 436 -5.27 10.49 12.75
CA SER A 436 -6.63 10.41 12.21
C SER A 436 -6.76 9.42 11.07
N PHE A 437 -8.00 8.95 10.85
CA PHE A 437 -8.37 8.05 9.75
C PHE A 437 -9.81 8.33 9.32
N VAL A 438 -10.00 8.69 8.04
CA VAL A 438 -11.32 9.04 7.48
C VAL A 438 -11.95 7.83 6.83
N ILE A 439 -13.17 7.48 7.25
CA ILE A 439 -13.88 6.30 6.75
C ILE A 439 -15.33 6.66 6.41
N SER A 440 -15.85 6.06 5.35
CA SER A 440 -17.28 6.05 5.02
C SER A 440 -17.79 4.63 4.85
N SER A 441 -19.01 4.38 5.33
CA SER A 441 -19.70 3.10 5.16
C SER A 441 -21.11 3.33 4.66
N MET A 442 -21.55 2.50 3.71
CA MET A 442 -22.92 2.53 3.20
C MET A 442 -23.40 1.12 2.87
N SER A 443 -24.56 0.74 3.39
CA SER A 443 -25.31 -0.44 2.94
C SER A 443 -26.35 -0.04 1.89
N SER A 444 -26.84 -1.01 1.11
CA SER A 444 -27.93 -0.80 0.17
C SER A 444 -29.23 -0.36 0.85
N GLU A 445 -29.38 -0.65 2.15
CA GLU A 445 -30.52 -0.25 2.97
C GLU A 445 -30.40 1.17 3.53
N ASP A 446 -29.19 1.74 3.57
CA ASP A 446 -28.96 3.09 4.09
C ASP A 446 -29.45 4.15 3.11
N LYS A 447 -30.12 5.19 3.60
CA LYS A 447 -30.50 6.34 2.75
C LYS A 447 -29.28 7.16 2.30
N GLN A 448 -28.25 7.23 3.15
CA GLN A 448 -27.03 8.00 2.93
C GLN A 448 -25.83 7.29 3.59
N PRO A 449 -24.59 7.54 3.11
CA PRO A 449 -23.39 7.04 3.78
C PRO A 449 -23.25 7.59 5.21
N VAL A 450 -22.62 6.79 6.07
CA VAL A 450 -22.15 7.20 7.39
C VAL A 450 -20.65 7.45 7.29
N CYS A 451 -20.23 8.70 7.49
CA CYS A 451 -18.83 9.10 7.49
C CYS A 451 -18.34 9.38 8.91
N VAL A 452 -17.10 8.98 9.21
CA VAL A 452 -16.45 9.17 10.50
C VAL A 452 -15.01 9.64 10.27
N MET A 453 -14.62 10.70 10.98
CA MET A 453 -13.22 11.08 11.19
C MET A 453 -12.78 10.42 12.49
N SER A 454 -12.15 9.25 12.41
CA SER A 454 -11.57 8.60 13.58
C SER A 454 -10.33 9.38 14.00
N ARG A 455 -10.22 9.74 15.28
CA ARG A 455 -9.07 10.47 15.83
C ARG A 455 -8.43 9.67 16.96
N ASN A 456 -7.12 9.68 16.99
CA ASN A 456 -6.33 9.06 18.04
C ASN A 456 -5.95 10.12 19.10
N ASN A 457 -6.04 9.74 20.37
CA ASN A 457 -5.67 10.60 21.50
C ASN A 457 -4.15 10.62 21.76
N GLY A 458 -3.36 9.86 20.99
CA GLY A 458 -1.91 9.79 21.10
C GLY A 458 -1.41 8.68 22.03
N ASN A 459 -0.20 8.85 22.59
CA ASN A 459 0.42 7.98 23.59
C ASN A 459 0.61 6.50 23.19
N GLY A 460 0.80 6.22 21.89
CA GLY A 460 0.94 4.85 21.40
C GLY A 460 -0.35 4.02 21.48
N SER A 461 -1.50 4.67 21.68
CA SER A 461 -2.80 3.98 21.63
C SER A 461 -3.23 3.69 20.19
N ILE A 462 -4.08 2.69 20.03
CA ILE A 462 -4.66 2.27 18.75
C ILE A 462 -6.13 2.68 18.77
N ALA A 463 -6.54 3.52 17.84
CA ALA A 463 -7.94 3.87 17.63
C ALA A 463 -8.58 2.85 16.69
N GLN A 464 -9.78 2.39 17.02
CA GLN A 464 -10.47 1.34 16.28
C GLN A 464 -11.99 1.53 16.29
N GLY A 465 -12.67 0.89 15.36
CA GLY A 465 -14.12 0.84 15.29
C GLY A 465 -14.60 -0.15 14.24
N GLY A 466 -15.92 -0.24 14.09
CA GLY A 466 -16.50 -1.19 13.15
C GLY A 466 -17.99 -0.97 12.93
N ARG A 467 -18.55 -1.75 12.02
CA ARG A 467 -19.98 -1.73 11.70
C ARG A 467 -20.44 -3.10 11.20
N ALA A 468 -21.45 -3.66 11.85
CA ALA A 468 -22.09 -4.90 11.41
C ALA A 468 -23.30 -4.61 10.50
N THR A 469 -23.42 -5.39 9.43
CA THR A 469 -24.59 -5.44 8.55
C THR A 469 -25.06 -6.89 8.48
N HIS A 470 -26.17 -7.20 9.16
CA HIS A 470 -26.69 -8.56 9.21
C HIS A 470 -27.54 -8.88 7.97
N ASN A 471 -27.43 -10.10 7.47
CA ASN A 471 -28.35 -10.60 6.46
C ASN A 471 -29.74 -10.78 7.10
N LYS A 472 -30.79 -10.31 6.43
CA LYS A 472 -32.16 -10.58 6.89
C LYS A 472 -32.42 -12.09 6.82
N PRO A 473 -33.03 -12.70 7.85
CA PRO A 473 -33.49 -14.08 7.72
C PRO A 473 -34.48 -14.14 6.55
N ALA A 474 -34.31 -15.15 5.68
CA ALA A 474 -35.27 -15.41 4.61
C ALA A 474 -36.66 -15.50 5.25
N SER A 475 -37.58 -14.64 4.81
CA SER A 475 -38.96 -14.72 5.28
C SER A 475 -39.47 -16.11 4.89
N PRO A 476 -40.13 -16.86 5.80
CA PRO A 476 -40.70 -18.13 5.43
C PRO A 476 -41.68 -17.88 4.28
N ALA A 477 -41.47 -18.59 3.17
CA ALA A 477 -42.36 -18.53 2.02
C ALA A 477 -43.79 -18.76 2.51
N LYS A 478 -44.67 -17.77 2.30
CA LYS A 478 -46.09 -17.86 2.64
C LYS A 478 -46.83 -18.71 1.64
#